data_AF-A0A561SJ81-F1
#
_entry.id   AF-A0A561SJ81-F1
#
_cell.length_a   1.000
_cell.length_b   1.000
_cell.length_c   1.000
_cell.angle_alpha   90.00
_cell.angle_beta   90.00
_cell.angle_gamma   90.00
#
_symmetry.space_group_name_H-M   'P 1'
#
loop_
_entity.id
_entity.type
_entity.pdbx_description
1 polymer ?
#
loop_
_entity_poly.entity_id
_entity_poly.type
_entity_poly.pdbx_seq_one_letter_code
_entity_poly.pdbx_strand_id
1 'polypeptide(L)'
;MTTPVECVILDIPDGLRLNLLGLVVEVGRIRIVADRSGLLGALLASLTCGGAAAADRLEEMAQMIRAQEELAREGGQPGPEPAPAS
;
A
#
# COMPACT_ATOMS: atom_id res chain seq x y z
N MET A 1 -14.40 -16.95 -3.49
CA MET A 1 -14.57 -15.61 -2.90
C MET A 1 -13.40 -14.78 -3.37
N THR A 2 -13.65 -13.73 -4.16
CA THR A 2 -12.61 -12.89 -4.76
C THR A 2 -11.87 -12.16 -3.64
N THR A 3 -10.54 -12.29 -3.61
CA THR A 3 -9.67 -11.54 -2.71
C THR A 3 -10.01 -10.05 -2.76
N PRO A 4 -10.03 -9.33 -1.61
CA PRO A 4 -10.34 -7.92 -1.61
C PRO A 4 -9.33 -7.20 -2.50
N VAL A 5 -9.83 -6.54 -3.53
CA VAL A 5 -9.05 -5.65 -4.39
C VAL A 5 -8.39 -4.64 -3.44
N GLU A 6 -7.06 -4.52 -3.48
CA GLU A 6 -6.35 -3.63 -2.57
C GLU A 6 -6.78 -2.17 -2.83
N CYS A 7 -7.74 -1.68 -2.04
CA CYS A 7 -8.27 -0.33 -2.21
C CYS A 7 -7.33 0.72 -1.61
N VAL A 8 -7.18 1.85 -2.30
CA VAL A 8 -6.45 3.02 -1.79
C VAL A 8 -7.41 3.88 -0.96
N ILE A 9 -6.98 4.29 0.23
CA ILE A 9 -7.78 5.06 1.17
C ILE A 9 -7.18 6.45 1.36
N LEU A 10 -8.01 7.48 1.20
CA LEU A 10 -7.70 8.85 1.60
C LEU A 10 -8.70 9.30 2.67
N ASP A 11 -8.18 9.77 3.80
CA ASP A 11 -8.96 10.30 4.91
C ASP A 11 -8.64 11.79 5.07
N ILE A 12 -9.68 12.62 5.07
CA ILE A 12 -9.57 14.06 5.25
C ILE A 12 -10.23 14.38 6.60
N PRO A 13 -9.47 14.38 7.71
CA PRO A 13 -10.02 14.47 9.05
C PRO A 13 -10.66 15.82 9.34
N ASP A 14 -10.06 16.90 8.82
CA ASP A 14 -10.54 18.27 8.99
C ASP A 14 -11.70 18.62 8.03
N GLY A 15 -12.07 17.67 7.17
CA GLY A 15 -13.14 17.84 6.20
C GLY A 15 -12.79 18.76 5.03
N LEU A 16 -13.82 19.27 4.34
CA LEU A 16 -13.68 20.11 3.15
C LEU A 16 -14.53 21.37 3.30
N ARG A 17 -13.91 22.53 3.07
CA ARG A 17 -14.60 23.82 3.01
C ARG A 17 -14.65 24.30 1.57
N LEU A 18 -15.85 24.42 1.03
CA LEU A 18 -16.09 24.83 -0.35
C LEU A 18 -16.73 26.22 -0.37
N ASN A 19 -16.18 27.10 -1.20
CA ASN A 19 -16.80 28.40 -1.49
C ASN A 19 -17.51 28.30 -2.84
N LEU A 20 -18.84 28.25 -2.80
CA LEU A 20 -19.71 28.10 -3.96
C LEU A 20 -20.32 29.46 -4.31
N LEU A 21 -19.47 30.43 -4.68
CA LEU A 21 -19.87 31.76 -5.17
C LEU A 21 -20.79 32.54 -4.20
N GLY A 22 -20.47 32.51 -2.90
CA GLY A 22 -21.24 33.24 -1.87
C GLY A 22 -21.94 32.33 -0.86
N LEU A 23 -21.97 31.02 -1.10
CA LEU A 23 -22.34 30.00 -0.12
C LEU A 23 -21.09 29.26 0.35
N VAL A 24 -20.82 29.29 1.66
CA VAL A 24 -19.78 28.45 2.27
C VAL A 24 -20.40 27.16 2.76
N VAL A 25 -19.91 26.04 2.25
CA VAL A 25 -20.33 24.69 2.68
C VAL A 25 -19.16 24.01 3.36
N GLU A 26 -19.39 23.56 4.59
CA GLU A 26 -18.44 22.78 5.36
C GLU A 26 -18.92 21.32 5.41
N VAL A 27 -18.10 20.44 4.86
CA VAL A 27 -18.29 19.00 4.92
C VAL A 27 -17.35 18.50 6.00
N GLY A 28 -17.87 17.70 6.95
CA GLY A 28 -17.07 17.09 8.01
C GLY A 28 -16.08 16.04 7.48
N ARG A 29 -15.70 15.05 8.30
CA ARG A 29 -14.75 14.01 7.90
C ARG A 29 -15.18 13.29 6.63
N ILE A 30 -14.27 13.20 5.66
CA ILE A 30 -14.48 12.49 4.39
C ILE A 30 -13.50 11.32 4.28
N ARG A 31 -14.04 10.12 4.07
CA ARG A 31 -13.28 8.90 3.79
C ARG A 31 -13.56 8.42 2.38
N ILE A 32 -12.53 8.37 1.55
CA ILE A 32 -12.60 7.91 0.16
C ILE A 32 -11.93 6.54 0.07
N VAL A 33 -12.61 5.57 -0.55
CA VAL A 33 -12.09 4.23 -0.84
C VAL A 33 -12.20 4.02 -2.34
N ALA A 34 -11.07 3.82 -3.02
CA ALA A 34 -11.04 3.64 -4.46
C ALA A 34 -10.35 2.32 -4.85
N ASP A 35 -10.86 1.68 -5.89
CA ASP A 35 -10.20 0.54 -6.53
C ASP A 35 -8.87 1.00 -7.14
N ARG A 36 -7.76 0.31 -6.81
CA ARG A 36 -6.42 0.60 -7.31
C ARG A 36 -6.32 0.52 -8.83
N SER A 37 -7.10 -0.33 -9.49
CA SER A 37 -7.14 -0.43 -10.95
C SER A 37 -7.93 0.70 -11.61
N GLY A 38 -8.75 1.42 -10.83
CA GLY A 38 -9.55 2.55 -11.29
C GLY A 38 -8.77 3.85 -11.32
N LEU A 39 -9.24 4.80 -12.14
CA LEU A 39 -8.63 6.13 -12.30
C LEU A 39 -8.44 6.86 -10.96
N LEU A 40 -9.44 6.81 -10.08
CA LEU A 40 -9.34 7.43 -8.76
C LEU A 40 -8.30 6.74 -7.87
N GLY A 41 -8.19 5.40 -7.91
CA GLY A 41 -7.18 4.68 -7.13
C GLY A 41 -5.76 4.98 -7.61
N ALA A 42 -5.55 5.05 -8.93
CA ALA A 42 -4.26 5.44 -9.51
C ALA A 42 -3.87 6.88 -9.15
N LEU A 43 -4.82 7.82 -9.18
CA LEU A 43 -4.60 9.22 -8.79
C LEU A 43 -4.30 9.34 -7.29
N LEU A 44 -5.08 8.65 -6.44
CA LEU A 44 -4.85 8.66 -5.00
C LEU A 44 -3.49 8.05 -4.67
N ALA A 45 -3.14 6.90 -5.24
CA ALA A 45 -1.83 6.28 -5.07
C ALA A 45 -0.70 7.24 -5.50
N SER A 46 -0.87 7.93 -6.63
CA SER A 46 0.09 8.96 -7.06
C SER A 46 0.21 10.10 -6.05
N LEU A 47 -0.90 10.64 -5.55
CA LEU A 47 -0.86 11.76 -4.60
C LEU A 47 -0.28 11.35 -3.23
N THR A 48 -0.61 10.15 -2.75
CA THR A 48 -0.14 9.64 -1.45
C THR A 48 1.30 9.13 -1.49
N CYS A 49 1.75 8.62 -2.63
CA CYS A 49 3.09 8.08 -2.79
C CYS A 49 4.09 9.10 -3.37
N GLY A 50 3.69 10.31 -3.75
CA GLY A 50 4.59 11.35 -4.28
C GLY A 50 4.79 11.35 -5.80
N GLY A 51 3.81 10.80 -6.53
CA GLY A 51 3.72 10.70 -7.99
C GLY A 51 3.82 9.24 -8.47
N ALA A 52 3.42 8.98 -9.72
CA ALA A 52 3.51 7.64 -10.33
C ALA A 52 4.92 7.04 -10.21
N ALA A 53 5.95 7.87 -10.45
CA ALA A 53 7.35 7.46 -10.32
C ALA A 53 7.78 7.09 -8.89
N ALA A 54 7.09 7.59 -7.86
CA ALA A 54 7.39 7.26 -6.47
C ALA A 54 6.60 6.03 -6.00
N ALA A 55 5.41 5.79 -6.57
CA ALA A 55 4.69 4.52 -6.42
C ALA A 55 5.47 3.35 -7.07
N ASP A 56 6.03 3.55 -8.27
CA ASP A 56 6.86 2.55 -8.95
C ASP A 56 8.12 2.20 -8.12
N ARG A 57 8.80 3.22 -7.58
CA ARG A 57 9.96 3.02 -6.68
C ARG A 57 9.60 2.28 -5.39
N LEU A 58 8.41 2.53 -4.83
CA LEU A 58 7.95 1.84 -3.63
C LEU A 58 7.67 0.36 -3.90
N GLU A 59 7.08 0.02 -5.05
CA GLU A 59 6.87 -1.37 -5.47
C GLU A 59 8.20 -2.09 -5.71
N GLU A 60 9.17 -1.43 -6.37
CA GLU A 60 10.53 -1.97 -6.55
C GLU A 60 11.21 -2.27 -5.21
N MET A 61 11.10 -1.36 -4.22
CA MET A 61 11.62 -1.62 -2.88
C MET A 61 10.89 -2.77 -2.19
N ALA A 62 9.56 -2.86 -2.31
CA ALA A 62 8.77 -3.94 -1.72
C ALA A 62 9.16 -5.31 -2.30
N GLN A 63 9.45 -5.38 -3.61
CA GLN A 63 9.96 -6.59 -4.25
C GLN A 63 11.36 -6.96 -3.74
N MET A 64 12.25 -5.97 -3.58
CA MET A 64 13.60 -6.21 -3.05
C MET A 64 13.59 -6.71 -1.60
N ILE A 65 12.69 -6.20 -0.75
CA ILE A 65 12.55 -6.67 0.64
C ILE A 65 12.08 -8.12 0.67
N ARG A 66 11.04 -8.46 -0.12
CA ARG A 66 10.54 -9.84 -0.23
C ARG A 66 11.61 -10.82 -0.73
N ALA A 67 12.40 -10.42 -1.73
CA ALA A 67 13.49 -11.26 -2.24
C ALA A 67 14.62 -11.48 -1.21
N GLN A 68 14.95 -10.45 -0.41
CA GLN A 68 15.91 -10.57 0.68
C GLN A 68 15.41 -11.49 1.80
N GLU A 69 14.12 -11.44 2.11
CA GLU A 69 13.49 -12.34 3.08
C GLU A 69 13.54 -13.81 2.63
N GLU A 70 13.36 -14.09 1.34
CA GLU A 70 13.48 -15.46 0.81
C GLU A 70 14.94 -15.96 0.85
N LEU A 71 15.90 -15.13 0.46
CA LEU A 71 17.33 -15.46 0.55
C LEU A 71 17.79 -15.70 2.00
N ALA A 72 17.30 -14.89 2.95
CA ALA A 72 17.57 -15.09 4.37
C ALA A 72 16.96 -16.39 4.91
N ARG A 73 15.87 -16.87 4.29
CA ARG A 73 15.19 -18.11 4.66
C ARG A 73 15.86 -19.35 4.04
N GLU A 74 16.49 -19.23 2.88
CA GLU A 74 17.26 -20.31 2.22
C GLU A 74 18.67 -20.50 2.80
N GLY A 75 19.28 -19.48 3.42
CA GLY A 75 20.61 -19.55 4.02
C GLY A 75 20.69 -20.23 5.40
N GLY A 76 19.59 -20.77 5.93
CA GLY A 76 19.49 -21.22 7.32
C GLY A 76 19.07 -22.68 7.49
N GLN A 77 19.89 -23.65 7.07
CA GLN A 77 19.86 -25.02 7.60
C GLN A 77 21.19 -25.76 7.39
N PRO A 78 22.09 -25.83 8.39
CA PRO A 78 23.01 -26.96 8.48
C PRO A 78 22.20 -28.17 9.00
N GLY A 79 22.26 -29.27 8.25
CA GLY A 79 21.52 -30.48 8.55
C GLY A 79 21.86 -31.08 9.92
N PRO A 80 20.92 -31.74 10.61
CA PRO A 80 21.26 -32.54 11.77
C PRO A 80 22.01 -33.80 11.29
N GLU A 81 23.29 -33.86 11.67
CA GLU A 81 24.15 -35.05 11.61
C GLU A 81 23.50 -36.23 12.34
N PRO A 82 23.53 -37.46 11.79
CA PRO A 82 22.89 -38.61 12.43
C PRO A 82 23.74 -39.07 13.63
N ALA A 83 23.15 -39.07 14.83
CA ALA A 83 23.76 -39.67 16.01
C ALA A 83 23.92 -41.19 15.83
N PRO A 84 25.07 -41.79 16.22
CA PRO A 84 25.32 -43.21 16.02
C PRO A 84 24.47 -44.06 16.98
N ALA A 85 23.99 -45.20 16.47
CA ALA A 85 23.25 -46.19 17.22
C ALA A 85 24.19 -47.05 18.08
N SER A 86 23.79 -47.19 19.36
CA SER A 86 24.00 -48.30 20.32
C SER A 86 25.40 -48.85 20.55
#